data_AF-A0A349B1B4-F1
#
_entry.id   AF-A0A349B1B4-F1
#
_cell.length_a   1.000
_cell.length_b   1.000
_cell.length_c   1.000
_cell.angle_alpha   90.00
_cell.angle_beta   90.00
_cell.angle_gamma   90.00
#
_symmetry.space_group_name_H-M   'P 1'
#
loop_
_entity.id
_entity.type
_entity.pdbx_description
1 polymer ?
#
loop_
_entity_poly.entity_id
_entity_poly.type
_entity_poly.pdbx_seq_one_letter_code
_entity_poly.pdbx_strand_id
1 'polypeptide(L)' 'MLYTHCGIEWAPIDGVWWHTDRVDDGNANPPEGWGTPFDAGTLAVEADDRATYTSDTGIEVEFRRTEITEAPFTCV' A
#
# COMPACT_ATOMS: atom_id res chain seq x y z
N MET A 1 -0.09 6.81 -6.72
CA MET A 1 0.97 5.79 -6.86
C MET A 1 1.21 5.15 -5.50
N LEU A 2 1.36 3.83 -5.48
CA LEU A 2 1.66 3.05 -4.29
C LEU A 2 3.03 2.39 -4.43
N TYR A 3 3.80 2.29 -3.34
CA TYR A 3 5.09 1.57 -3.35
C TYR A 3 4.85 0.06 -3.21
N THR A 4 5.43 -0.72 -4.11
CA THR A 4 5.13 -2.16 -4.27
C THR A 4 6.37 -3.04 -4.34
N HIS A 5 7.58 -2.45 -4.40
CA HIS A 5 8.86 -3.13 -4.64
C HIS A 5 9.05 -4.43 -3.84
N CYS A 6 8.68 -4.44 -2.56
CA CYS A 6 8.83 -5.62 -1.71
C CYS A 6 7.50 -6.18 -1.22
N GLY A 7 6.50 -6.16 -2.08
CA GLY A 7 5.11 -6.37 -1.69
C GLY A 7 4.50 -5.11 -1.08
N ILE A 8 3.19 -5.19 -0.85
CA ILE A 8 2.38 -4.09 -0.35
C ILE A 8 2.09 -4.35 1.13
N GLU A 9 2.38 -3.37 1.97
CA GLU A 9 2.13 -3.46 3.42
C GLU A 9 1.87 -2.07 4.03
N TRP A 10 2.54 -1.05 3.52
CA TRP A 10 2.52 0.30 4.07
C TRP A 10 2.21 1.35 3.01
N ALA A 11 1.32 2.29 3.33
CA ALA A 11 1.02 3.45 2.50
C ALA A 11 1.10 4.74 3.33
N PRO A 12 1.91 5.74 2.93
CA PRO A 12 1.92 7.04 3.59
C PRO A 12 0.74 7.89 3.12
N ILE A 13 -0.14 8.30 4.04
CA ILE A 13 -1.24 9.23 3.79
C ILE A 13 -1.17 10.33 4.84
N ASP A 14 -1.03 11.58 4.40
CA ASP A 14 -1.00 12.78 5.25
C ASP A 14 -0.01 12.69 6.44
N GLY A 15 1.17 12.09 6.20
CA GLY A 15 2.23 11.95 7.19
C GLY A 15 2.01 10.83 8.22
N VAL A 16 0.95 10.03 8.06
CA VAL A 16 0.68 8.82 8.82
C VAL A 16 0.89 7.61 7.91
N TRP A 17 1.46 6.54 8.46
CA TRP A 17 1.60 5.27 7.77
C TRP A 17 0.38 4.39 8.02
N TRP A 18 -0.24 3.94 6.95
CA TRP A 18 -1.40 3.07 6.98
C TRP A 18 -0.96 1.66 6.61
N HIS A 19 -1.55 0.67 7.27
CA HIS A 19 -1.11 -0.72 7.23
C HIS A 19 -2.15 -1.62 6.58
N THR A 20 -1.68 -2.61 5.84
CA THR A 20 -2.45 -3.76 5.40
C THR A 20 -1.67 -5.03 5.73
N ASP A 21 -2.35 -6.17 5.82
CA ASP A 21 -1.68 -7.45 5.74
C ASP A 21 -0.82 -7.51 4.47
N ARG A 22 0.36 -8.11 4.58
CA ARG A 22 1.32 -8.22 3.47
C ARG A 22 0.64 -8.85 2.25
N VAL A 23 0.70 -8.13 1.12
CA VAL A 23 0.30 -8.62 -0.19
C VAL A 23 1.55 -8.80 -1.05
N ASP A 24 1.93 -10.05 -1.33
CA ASP A 24 3.07 -10.42 -2.15
C ASP A 24 2.85 -11.74 -2.90
N ASP A 25 3.81 -12.11 -3.75
CA ASP A 25 3.85 -13.38 -4.49
C ASP A 25 4.51 -14.53 -3.70
N GLY A 26 4.74 -14.35 -2.39
CA GLY A 26 5.49 -15.28 -1.54
C GLY A 26 7.02 -15.14 -1.59
N ASN A 27 7.56 -14.27 -2.44
CA ASN A 27 9.01 -13.99 -2.55
C ASN A 27 9.34 -12.53 -2.25
N ALA A 28 8.47 -11.82 -1.52
CA ALA A 28 8.55 -10.39 -1.28
C ALA A 28 8.63 -9.58 -2.59
N ASN A 29 7.88 -9.98 -3.63
CA ASN A 29 7.60 -9.16 -4.80
C ASN A 29 6.09 -8.89 -4.87
N PRO A 30 5.66 -7.81 -5.53
CA PRO A 30 4.24 -7.61 -5.71
C PRO A 30 3.64 -8.71 -6.61
N PRO A 31 2.37 -9.11 -6.39
CA PRO A 31 1.73 -10.12 -7.23
C PRO A 31 1.64 -9.73 -8.71
N GLU A 32 1.31 -10.68 -9.57
CA GLU A 32 1.02 -10.39 -10.98
C GLU A 32 -0.09 -9.33 -11.12
N GLY A 33 0.10 -8.40 -12.06
CA GLY A 33 -0.86 -7.32 -12.35
C GLY A 33 -0.57 -5.99 -11.63
N TRP A 34 0.33 -6.00 -10.63
CA TRP A 34 0.83 -4.80 -9.97
C TRP A 34 2.05 -4.23 -10.70
N GLY A 35 2.18 -2.91 -10.71
CA GLY A 35 3.44 -2.24 -11.08
C GLY A 35 4.58 -2.53 -10.09
N THR A 36 5.82 -2.38 -10.55
CA THR A 36 7.04 -2.49 -9.72
C THR A 36 8.10 -1.49 -10.20
N PRO A 37 8.78 -0.72 -9.32
CA PRO A 37 8.67 -0.71 -7.85
C PRO A 37 7.48 0.09 -7.31
N PHE A 38 6.67 0.67 -8.20
CA PHE A 38 5.45 1.39 -7.86
C PHE A 38 4.31 0.94 -8.75
N ASP A 39 3.10 1.00 -8.21
CA ASP A 39 1.85 0.83 -8.95
C ASP A 39 1.13 2.17 -9.11
N ALA A 40 0.48 2.35 -10.27
CA ALA A 40 -0.30 3.54 -10.59
C ALA A 40 -1.78 3.31 -10.23
N GLY A 41 -2.39 4.32 -9.60
CA GLY A 41 -3.72 4.21 -9.06
C GLY A 41 -4.03 5.32 -8.05
N THR A 42 -5.22 5.23 -7.47
CA THR A 42 -5.78 6.21 -6.54
C THR A 42 -5.87 5.62 -5.13
N LEU A 43 -5.47 6.42 -4.14
CA LEU A 43 -5.61 6.08 -2.72
C LEU A 43 -6.62 7.05 -2.11
N ALA A 44 -7.75 6.53 -1.62
CA ALA A 44 -8.84 7.32 -1.08
C ALA A 44 -9.12 6.95 0.38
N VAL A 45 -9.23 7.94 1.26
CA VAL A 45 -9.65 7.75 2.65
C VAL A 45 -11.17 7.76 2.68
N GLU A 46 -11.79 6.64 3.06
CA GLU A 46 -13.25 6.50 3.09
C GLU A 46 -13.84 6.75 4.48
N ALA A 47 -13.05 6.54 5.53
CA ALA A 47 -13.43 6.75 6.93
C ALA A 47 -12.19 7.11 7.75
N ASP A 48 -12.40 7.49 9.02
CA ASP A 48 -11.32 7.94 9.92
C ASP A 48 -10.16 6.94 10.05
N ASP A 49 -10.43 5.64 9.89
CA ASP A 49 -9.45 4.57 10.04
C ASP A 49 -9.33 3.64 8.82
N ARG A 50 -9.98 3.97 7.70
CA ARG A 50 -10.00 3.12 6.49
C ARG A 50 -9.71 3.88 5.20
N ALA A 51 -8.75 3.39 4.43
CA ALA A 51 -8.41 3.88 3.11
C ALA A 51 -8.37 2.74 2.11
N THR A 52 -8.80 2.98 0.88
CA THR A 52 -8.77 2.00 -0.21
C THR A 52 -7.85 2.51 -1.31
N TYR A 53 -6.91 1.66 -1.70
CA TYR A 53 -6.16 1.84 -2.94
C TYR A 53 -6.87 1.10 -4.07
N THR A 54 -7.05 1.78 -5.21
CA THR A 54 -7.53 1.19 -6.46
C THR A 54 -6.49 1.43 -7.54
N SER A 55 -5.88 0.36 -8.04
CA SER A 55 -4.94 0.37 -9.16
C SER A 55 -5.66 0.74 -10.46
N ASP A 56 -4.92 1.33 -11.41
CA ASP A 56 -5.41 1.57 -12.78
C ASP A 56 -5.76 0.26 -13.52
N THR A 57 -5.23 -0.88 -13.05
CA THR A 57 -5.57 -2.23 -13.56
C THR A 57 -6.82 -2.83 -12.88
N GLY A 58 -7.41 -2.13 -11.91
CA GLY A 58 -8.61 -2.55 -11.19
C GLY A 58 -8.37 -3.41 -9.94
N ILE A 59 -7.12 -3.53 -9.48
CA ILE A 59 -6.78 -4.22 -8.23
C ILE A 59 -7.07 -3.31 -7.04
N GLU A 60 -7.65 -3.84 -5.96
CA GLU A 60 -7.98 -3.08 -4.75
C GLU A 60 -7.29 -3.63 -3.50
N VAL A 61 -6.83 -2.74 -2.62
CA VAL A 61 -6.27 -3.07 -1.31
C VAL A 61 -6.78 -2.07 -0.27
N GLU A 62 -7.28 -2.58 0.84
CA GLU A 62 -7.68 -1.76 1.99
C GLU A 62 -6.50 -1.58 2.95
N PHE A 63 -6.36 -0.36 3.48
CA PHE A 63 -5.41 -0.02 4.52
C PHE A 63 -6.14 0.50 5.77
N ARG A 64 -5.56 0.20 6.93
CA ARG A 64 -5.99 0.70 8.23
C ARG A 64 -5.06 1.78 8.74
N ARG A 65 -5.64 2.84 9.28
CA ARG A 65 -4.87 3.94 9.88
C ARG A 65 -4.11 3.43 11.10
N THR A 66 -2.86 3.85 11.24
CA THR A 66 -2.07 3.64 12.46
C THR A 66 -1.75 4.96 13.14
N GLU A 67 -1.00 4.92 14.24
CA GLU A 67 -0.42 6.11 14.88
C GLU A 67 1.04 6.35 14.47
N ILE A 68 1.58 5.55 13.54
CA ILE A 68 2.97 5.59 13.10
C ILE A 68 3.15 6.76 12.14
N THR A 69 4.00 7.72 12.51
CA THR A 69 4.36 8.88 11.67
C THR A 69 5.78 8.79 11.10
N GLU A 70 6.62 7.93 11.66
CA GLU A 70 7.96 7.63 11.14
C GLU A 70 7.89 6.52 10.11
N ALA A 71 8.77 6.52 9.11
CA ALA A 71 8.77 5.47 8.09
C ALA A 71 8.94 4.09 8.75
N PRO A 72 7.98 3.16 8.60
CA PRO A 72 8.17 1.80 9.01
C PRO A 72 9.27 1.17 8.17
N PHE A 73 9.77 0.02 8.58
CA PHE A 73 10.74 -0.71 7.78
C PHE A 73 10.10 -1.10 6.44
N THR A 74 10.38 -0.32 5.41
CA THR A 74 10.15 -0.67 4.01
C THR A 74 11.47 -1.15 3.45
N CYS A 75 11.46 -2.31 2.78
CA CYS A 75 12.64 -2.80 2.09
C CYS A 75 12.98 -1.80 0.97
N VAL A 76 14.16 -1.17 1.05
CA VAL A 76 14.63 -0.11 0.13
C VAL A 76 15.31 -0.66 -1.12
#